data_AF-A0A6N2RS81-F1
#
_entry.id   AF-A0A6N2RS81-F1
#
_cell.length_a   1.000
_cell.length_b   1.000
_cell.length_c   1.000
_cell.angle_alpha   90.00
_cell.angle_beta   90.00
_cell.angle_gamma   90.00
#
_symmetry.space_group_name_H-M   'P 1'
#
loop_
_entity.id
_entity.type
_entity.pdbx_description
1 polymer ?
#
loop_
_entity_poly.entity_id
_entity_poly.type
_entity_poly.pdbx_seq_one_letter_code
_entity_poly.pdbx_strand_id
1 'polypeptide(L)'
;MSTLPGPYPVPKDSITPYKVTFDRLMRTLSELQFQADVLAENRAAGAVFDGVPFLLSMDSSERFLSIRAVWDTDFDAEKAGHPLFAAADSWNREKYFPTVYWMSDPSGSLQVCADFAVDTSAGLSDQQLTDHLGAGISTGIDAIRYMQEAATQTLGWVAPEATPYSASPEASAPAESFAQPQPGSPTSTDTEAEERSAHSGAAFGL
;
A
#
# COMPACT_ATOMS: atom_id res chain seq x y z
N MET A 1 -29.39 19.58 -5.96
CA MET A 1 -28.36 19.70 -4.91
C MET A 1 -28.85 18.96 -3.68
N SER A 2 -28.51 17.67 -3.57
CA SER A 2 -28.86 16.85 -2.40
C SER A 2 -27.67 16.83 -1.44
N THR A 3 -27.71 17.66 -0.41
CA THR A 3 -26.86 17.53 0.78
C THR A 3 -27.57 16.57 1.73
N LEU A 4 -27.45 15.27 1.51
CA LEU A 4 -27.73 14.33 2.59
C LEU A 4 -26.57 14.47 3.59
N PRO A 5 -26.81 14.87 4.84
CA PRO A 5 -25.77 14.85 5.85
C PRO A 5 -25.31 13.39 5.97
N GLY A 6 -24.03 13.14 5.75
CA GLY A 6 -23.44 11.86 6.13
C GLY A 6 -23.79 11.56 7.59
N PRO A 7 -23.81 10.28 8.01
CA PRO A 7 -24.33 9.86 9.32
C PRO A 7 -23.56 10.42 10.54
N TYR A 8 -22.51 11.21 10.34
CA TYR A 8 -21.67 11.78 11.38
C TYR A 8 -21.73 13.31 11.37
N PRO A 9 -21.94 13.97 12.52
CA PRO A 9 -21.87 15.42 12.60
C PRO A 9 -20.45 15.89 12.28
N VAL A 10 -20.31 16.73 11.25
CA VAL A 10 -19.03 17.39 10.93
C VAL A 10 -18.79 18.46 11.99
N PRO A 11 -17.68 18.39 12.75
CA PRO A 11 -17.31 19.43 13.71
C PRO A 11 -17.13 20.80 13.03
N LYS A 12 -17.31 21.88 13.80
CA LYS A 12 -17.10 23.26 13.31
C LYS A 12 -15.69 23.78 13.58
N ASP A 13 -14.90 23.01 14.32
CA ASP A 13 -13.50 23.29 14.63
C ASP A 13 -12.59 22.26 13.94
N SER A 14 -11.31 22.61 13.78
CA SER A 14 -10.32 21.80 13.07
C SER A 14 -9.63 20.74 13.95
N ILE A 15 -9.97 20.65 15.24
CA ILE A 15 -9.25 19.84 16.23
C ILE A 15 -10.04 18.61 16.70
N THR A 16 -11.36 18.60 16.52
CA THR A 16 -12.22 17.48 16.89
C THR A 16 -12.15 16.38 15.84
N PRO A 17 -11.75 15.15 16.20
CA PRO A 17 -11.71 14.04 15.27
C PRO A 17 -13.09 13.63 14.78
N TYR A 18 -13.19 13.31 13.49
CA TYR A 18 -14.36 12.70 12.87
C TYR A 18 -13.93 11.76 11.75
N LYS A 19 -14.88 10.99 11.23
CA LYS A 19 -14.62 9.96 10.23
C LYS A 19 -13.81 10.51 9.06
N VAL A 20 -12.78 9.77 8.66
CA VAL A 20 -12.07 10.01 7.40
C VAL A 20 -12.83 9.25 6.31
N THR A 21 -13.26 9.96 5.28
CA THR A 21 -13.89 9.37 4.09
C THR A 21 -13.07 9.77 2.87
N PHE A 22 -13.24 9.03 1.77
CA PHE A 22 -12.53 9.36 0.53
C PHE A 22 -12.85 10.79 0.03
N ASP A 23 -14.12 11.22 0.11
CA ASP A 23 -14.52 12.59 -0.23
C ASP A 23 -13.81 13.65 0.62
N ARG A 24 -13.63 13.37 1.93
CA ARG A 24 -12.92 14.27 2.83
C ARG A 24 -11.44 14.35 2.48
N LEU A 25 -10.81 13.21 2.21
CA LEU A 25 -9.43 13.13 1.73
C LEU A 25 -9.22 14.00 0.48
N MET A 26 -10.08 13.83 -0.53
CA MET A 26 -9.99 14.60 -1.79
C MET A 26 -10.20 16.09 -1.58
N ARG A 27 -11.11 16.48 -0.67
CA ARG A 27 -11.29 17.88 -0.29
C ARG A 27 -10.04 18.45 0.38
N THR A 28 -9.47 17.74 1.35
CA THR A 28 -8.25 18.18 2.05
C THR A 28 -7.07 18.32 1.08
N LEU A 29 -6.90 17.40 0.13
CA LEU A 29 -5.89 17.54 -0.93
C LEU A 29 -6.12 18.81 -1.78
N SER A 30 -7.37 19.07 -2.16
CA SER A 30 -7.74 20.26 -2.94
C SER A 30 -7.48 21.56 -2.16
N GLU A 31 -7.78 21.58 -0.86
CA GLU A 31 -7.50 22.72 0.04
C GLU A 31 -6.00 22.97 0.21
N LEU A 32 -5.19 21.91 0.20
CA LEU A 32 -3.73 21.97 0.15
C LEU A 32 -3.17 22.29 -1.25
N GLN A 33 -4.05 22.57 -2.23
CA GLN A 33 -3.71 22.86 -3.63
C GLN A 33 -3.01 21.72 -4.36
N PHE A 34 -3.15 20.50 -3.86
CA PHE A 34 -2.66 19.30 -4.51
C PHE A 34 -3.65 18.82 -5.58
N GLN A 35 -3.11 18.46 -6.75
CA GLN A 35 -3.87 17.87 -7.84
C GLN A 35 -3.83 16.34 -7.69
N ALA A 36 -5.01 15.73 -7.62
CA ALA A 36 -5.16 14.30 -7.53
C ALA A 36 -6.31 13.84 -8.42
N ASP A 37 -6.07 12.80 -9.21
CA ASP A 37 -7.03 12.21 -10.13
C ASP A 37 -7.63 10.95 -9.50
N VAL A 38 -8.95 10.81 -9.54
CA VAL A 38 -9.62 9.62 -9.00
C VAL A 38 -9.37 8.43 -9.94
N LEU A 39 -8.73 7.39 -9.41
CA LEU A 39 -8.44 6.14 -10.14
C LEU A 39 -9.51 5.08 -9.89
N ALA A 40 -10.08 5.07 -8.68
CA ALA A 40 -11.20 4.22 -8.33
C ALA A 40 -12.16 4.98 -7.41
N GLU A 41 -13.43 5.05 -7.82
CA GLU A 41 -14.47 5.78 -7.09
C GLU A 41 -14.49 5.37 -5.61
N ASN A 42 -14.44 6.39 -4.74
CA ASN A 42 -14.46 6.25 -3.27
C ASN A 42 -13.34 5.38 -2.67
N ARG A 43 -12.29 5.04 -3.43
CA ARG A 43 -11.24 4.13 -2.94
C ARG A 43 -9.83 4.57 -3.24
N ALA A 44 -9.55 5.16 -4.40
CA ALA A 44 -8.18 5.47 -4.78
C ALA A 44 -8.06 6.71 -5.65
N ALA A 45 -7.03 7.50 -5.39
CA ALA A 45 -6.60 8.62 -6.22
C ALA A 45 -5.10 8.55 -6.50
N GLY A 46 -4.70 8.98 -7.69
CA GLY A 46 -3.31 9.15 -8.10
C GLY A 46 -2.92 10.62 -8.01
N ALA A 47 -1.70 10.91 -7.56
CA ALA A 47 -1.14 12.25 -7.55
C ALA A 47 0.37 12.19 -7.86
N VAL A 48 0.95 13.30 -8.28
CA VAL A 48 2.41 13.42 -8.46
C VAL A 48 2.91 14.55 -7.56
N PHE A 49 3.82 14.21 -6.65
CA PHE A 49 4.45 15.16 -5.73
C PHE A 49 5.95 15.17 -5.98
N ASP A 50 6.49 16.33 -6.35
CA ASP A 50 7.93 16.53 -6.58
C ASP A 50 8.54 15.49 -7.56
N GLY A 51 7.78 15.16 -8.61
CA GLY A 51 8.15 14.17 -9.63
C GLY A 51 7.94 12.71 -9.22
N VAL A 52 7.50 12.44 -7.99
CA VAL A 52 7.24 11.09 -7.48
C VAL A 52 5.72 10.79 -7.59
N PRO A 53 5.32 9.70 -8.28
CA PRO A 53 3.95 9.21 -8.27
C PRO A 53 3.51 8.71 -6.89
N PHE A 54 2.27 9.03 -6.52
CA PHE A 54 1.62 8.57 -5.30
C PHE A 54 0.26 7.94 -5.59
N LEU A 55 -0.04 6.87 -4.87
CA LEU A 55 -1.36 6.28 -4.74
C LEU A 55 -1.90 6.58 -3.33
N LEU A 56 -2.96 7.38 -3.26
CA LEU A 56 -3.73 7.61 -2.04
C LEU A 56 -4.93 6.69 -2.06
N SER A 57 -5.03 5.77 -1.09
CA SER A 57 -6.10 4.78 -1.08
C SER A 57 -6.71 4.55 0.29
N MET A 58 -7.98 4.19 0.29
CA MET A 58 -8.70 3.71 1.47
C MET A 58 -9.14 2.27 1.26
N ASP A 59 -9.05 1.45 2.30
CA ASP A 59 -9.64 0.12 2.28
C ASP A 59 -11.18 0.20 2.22
N SER A 60 -11.83 -0.92 1.89
CA SER A 60 -13.29 -0.95 1.75
C SER A 60 -14.07 -0.55 3.01
N SER A 61 -13.43 -0.62 4.19
CA SER A 61 -14.03 -0.22 5.46
C SER A 61 -13.73 1.23 5.86
N GLU A 62 -12.96 1.97 5.05
CA GLU A 62 -12.45 3.32 5.35
C GLU A 62 -11.70 3.40 6.69
N ARG A 63 -11.08 2.29 7.09
CA ARG A 63 -10.30 2.13 8.31
C ARG A 63 -8.83 2.45 8.11
N PHE A 64 -8.28 2.18 6.94
CA PHE A 64 -6.87 2.44 6.66
C PHE A 64 -6.74 3.41 5.50
N LEU A 65 -6.10 4.55 5.76
CA LEU A 65 -5.61 5.45 4.73
C LEU A 65 -4.15 5.07 4.42
N SER A 66 -3.89 4.69 3.17
CA SER A 66 -2.54 4.48 2.64
C SER A 66 -2.14 5.66 1.76
N ILE A 67 -0.96 6.22 2.03
CA ILE A 67 -0.29 7.24 1.24
C ILE A 67 0.99 6.59 0.73
N ARG A 68 0.92 6.06 -0.49
CA ARG A 68 1.98 5.22 -1.05
C ARG A 68 2.70 5.93 -2.17
N ALA A 69 4.00 6.21 -1.98
CA ALA A 69 4.87 6.63 -3.08
C ALA A 69 5.26 5.40 -3.90
N VAL A 70 5.35 5.57 -5.21
CA VAL A 70 5.59 4.48 -6.17
C VAL A 70 6.71 4.87 -7.13
N TRP A 71 7.59 3.93 -7.42
CA TRP A 71 8.61 4.06 -8.46
C TRP A 71 8.66 2.78 -9.31
N ASP A 72 8.25 2.91 -10.57
CA ASP A 72 8.40 1.89 -11.60
C ASP A 72 9.85 1.86 -12.07
N THR A 73 10.55 0.74 -11.86
CA THR A 73 12.00 0.68 -12.00
C THR A 73 12.49 0.15 -13.35
N ASP A 74 11.60 -0.49 -14.11
CA ASP A 74 11.90 -1.30 -15.30
C ASP A 74 12.90 -2.44 -15.07
N PHE A 75 13.28 -2.73 -13.81
CA PHE A 75 14.21 -3.82 -13.52
C PHE A 75 13.53 -5.18 -13.51
N ASP A 76 14.29 -6.18 -13.94
CA ASP A 76 13.94 -7.58 -13.73
C ASP A 76 14.33 -8.06 -12.31
N ALA A 77 13.50 -8.95 -11.77
CA ALA A 77 13.65 -9.47 -10.41
C ALA A 77 14.97 -10.24 -10.19
N GLU A 78 15.47 -10.98 -11.18
CA GLU A 78 16.69 -11.77 -11.04
C GLU A 78 17.92 -10.90 -10.83
N LYS A 79 17.94 -9.71 -11.46
CA LYS A 79 19.09 -8.79 -11.40
C LYS A 79 18.99 -7.80 -10.24
N ALA A 80 17.81 -7.22 -10.03
CA ALA A 80 17.64 -6.10 -9.10
C ALA A 80 16.99 -6.47 -7.76
N GLY A 81 16.39 -7.66 -7.65
CA GLY A 81 15.65 -8.05 -6.44
C GLY A 81 16.49 -8.00 -5.17
N HIS A 82 17.73 -8.52 -5.22
CA HIS A 82 18.61 -8.53 -4.04
C HIS A 82 19.11 -7.13 -3.65
N PRO A 83 19.67 -6.31 -4.57
CA PRO A 83 20.05 -4.93 -4.24
C PRO A 83 18.91 -4.06 -3.74
N LEU A 84 17.72 -4.14 -4.37
CA LEU A 84 16.54 -3.39 -3.91
C LEU A 84 16.03 -3.88 -2.55
N PHE A 85 16.04 -5.19 -2.30
CA PHE A 85 15.70 -5.72 -0.98
C PHE A 85 16.65 -5.18 0.10
N ALA A 86 17.96 -5.20 -0.15
CA ALA A 86 18.95 -4.72 0.81
C ALA A 86 18.80 -3.22 1.11
N ALA A 87 18.50 -2.40 0.10
CA ALA A 87 18.22 -0.98 0.28
C ALA A 87 16.93 -0.76 1.10
N ALA A 88 15.84 -1.45 0.75
CA ALA A 88 14.58 -1.36 1.47
C ALA A 88 14.72 -1.79 2.95
N ASP A 89 15.43 -2.89 3.22
CA ASP A 89 15.73 -3.33 4.59
C ASP A 89 16.53 -2.28 5.37
N SER A 90 17.52 -1.66 4.71
CA SER A 90 18.32 -0.61 5.35
C SER A 90 17.49 0.62 5.72
N TRP A 91 16.59 1.06 4.84
CA TRP A 91 15.64 2.13 5.16
C TRP A 91 14.74 1.75 6.34
N ASN A 92 14.08 0.59 6.26
CA ASN A 92 13.11 0.14 7.27
C ASN A 92 13.72 -0.09 8.65
N ARG A 93 15.02 -0.39 8.72
CA ARG A 93 15.75 -0.51 9.99
C ARG A 93 16.05 0.86 10.63
N GLU A 94 16.22 1.90 9.82
CA GLU A 94 16.67 3.22 10.27
C GLU A 94 15.54 4.23 10.43
N LYS A 95 14.42 4.04 9.72
CA LYS A 95 13.29 4.96 9.66
C LYS A 95 12.03 4.27 10.13
N TYR A 96 11.22 5.00 10.91
CA TYR A 96 9.93 4.50 11.40
C TYR A 96 8.88 4.40 10.28
N PHE A 97 8.95 5.28 9.29
CA PHE A 97 8.05 5.32 8.16
C PHE A 97 8.65 6.10 6.98
N PRO A 98 8.16 5.86 5.75
CA PRO A 98 7.23 4.80 5.37
C PRO A 98 7.89 3.41 5.40
N THR A 99 7.07 2.36 5.31
CA THR A 99 7.59 1.01 5.04
C THR A 99 7.92 0.89 3.56
N VAL A 100 9.16 0.53 3.24
CA VAL A 100 9.64 0.35 1.88
C VAL A 100 9.68 -1.12 1.51
N TYR A 101 9.20 -1.46 0.33
CA TYR A 101 9.25 -2.80 -0.24
C TYR A 101 9.25 -2.71 -1.77
N TRP A 102 9.42 -3.84 -2.43
CA TRP A 102 9.17 -3.95 -3.86
C TRP A 102 8.21 -5.10 -4.15
N MET A 103 7.52 -4.99 -5.27
CA MET A 103 6.65 -6.01 -5.81
C MET A 103 6.85 -6.12 -7.32
N SER A 104 6.53 -7.28 -7.89
CA SER A 104 6.44 -7.41 -9.34
C SER A 104 5.15 -6.74 -9.82
N ASP A 105 5.25 -5.90 -10.83
CA ASP A 105 4.09 -5.44 -11.57
C ASP A 105 3.57 -6.55 -12.53
N PRO A 106 2.39 -6.38 -13.13
CA PRO A 106 1.85 -7.37 -14.07
C PRO A 106 2.70 -7.61 -15.33
N SER A 107 3.62 -6.70 -15.66
CA SER A 107 4.56 -6.86 -16.78
C SER A 107 5.80 -7.67 -16.42
N GLY A 108 6.01 -7.93 -15.13
CA GLY A 108 7.16 -8.66 -14.57
C GLY A 108 8.30 -7.76 -14.11
N SER A 109 8.19 -6.45 -14.30
CA SER A 109 9.16 -5.47 -13.81
C SER A 109 8.96 -5.20 -12.31
N LEU A 110 10.03 -4.79 -11.63
CA LEU A 110 9.96 -4.43 -10.23
C LEU A 110 9.41 -3.01 -10.05
N GLN A 111 8.46 -2.87 -9.15
CA GLN A 111 7.95 -1.60 -8.64
C GLN A 111 8.38 -1.45 -7.18
N VAL A 112 9.02 -0.33 -6.85
CA VAL A 112 9.35 0.04 -5.47
C VAL A 112 8.20 0.85 -4.88
N CYS A 113 7.78 0.50 -3.68
CA CYS A 113 6.73 1.15 -2.94
C CYS A 113 7.23 1.65 -1.60
N ALA A 114 6.83 2.85 -1.23
CA ALA A 114 7.02 3.44 0.10
C ALA A 114 5.65 3.79 0.67
N ASP A 115 5.15 2.95 1.58
CA ASP A 115 3.77 3.01 2.08
C ASP A 115 3.69 3.58 3.51
N PHE A 116 2.98 4.71 3.64
CA PHE A 116 2.60 5.30 4.92
C PHE A 116 1.12 5.02 5.19
N ALA A 117 0.84 4.19 6.18
CA ALA A 117 -0.52 3.78 6.54
C ALA A 117 -0.97 4.39 7.88
N VAL A 118 -2.22 4.83 7.93
CA VAL A 118 -2.87 5.41 9.12
C VAL A 118 -4.17 4.67 9.43
N ASP A 119 -4.34 4.23 10.66
CA ASP A 119 -5.65 3.72 11.15
C ASP A 119 -6.56 4.93 11.46
N THR A 120 -7.66 5.03 10.72
CA THR A 120 -8.64 6.12 10.79
C THR A 120 -9.90 5.74 11.56
N SER A 121 -9.92 4.59 12.25
CA SER A 121 -11.09 4.08 12.97
C SER A 121 -11.62 5.04 14.05
N ALA A 122 -10.75 5.76 14.74
CA ALA A 122 -11.11 6.77 15.73
C ALA A 122 -11.52 8.12 15.10
N GLY A 123 -11.44 8.24 13.78
CA GLY A 123 -11.46 9.51 13.07
C GLY A 123 -10.16 10.29 13.22
N LEU A 124 -10.01 11.32 12.40
CA LEU A 124 -8.93 12.30 12.48
C LEU A 124 -9.55 13.70 12.50
N SER A 125 -8.92 14.63 13.20
CA SER A 125 -9.20 16.05 13.05
C SER A 125 -8.68 16.55 11.69
N ASP A 126 -9.10 17.74 11.26
CA ASP A 126 -8.59 18.28 9.99
C ASP A 126 -7.09 18.55 10.05
N GLN A 127 -6.60 19.00 11.22
CA GLN A 127 -5.17 19.17 11.47
C GLN A 127 -4.44 17.82 11.39
N GLN A 128 -4.95 16.78 12.05
CA GLN A 128 -4.32 15.46 12.03
C GLN A 128 -4.28 14.87 10.62
N LEU A 129 -5.37 14.98 9.84
CA LEU A 129 -5.40 14.51 8.47
C LEU A 129 -4.36 15.26 7.61
N THR A 130 -4.25 16.57 7.78
CA THR A 130 -3.27 17.40 7.08
C THR A 130 -1.83 17.01 7.47
N ASP A 131 -1.56 16.81 8.75
CA ASP A 131 -0.25 16.41 9.27
C ASP A 131 0.16 15.02 8.75
N HIS A 132 -0.77 14.07 8.73
CA HIS A 132 -0.55 12.74 8.17
C HIS A 132 -0.29 12.77 6.66
N LEU A 133 -1.03 13.60 5.90
CA LEU A 133 -0.77 13.81 4.48
C LEU A 133 0.63 14.40 4.24
N GLY A 134 0.99 15.45 4.97
CA GLY A 134 2.31 16.08 4.89
C GLY A 134 3.44 15.11 5.24
N ALA A 135 3.29 14.34 6.32
CA ALA A 135 4.26 13.33 6.73
C ALA A 135 4.39 12.21 5.69
N GLY A 136 3.28 11.63 5.23
CA GLY A 136 3.28 10.54 4.24
C GLY A 136 3.89 10.96 2.90
N ILE A 137 3.57 12.17 2.42
CA ILE A 137 4.11 12.70 1.17
C ILE A 137 5.61 13.00 1.29
N SER A 138 6.02 13.77 2.30
CA SER A 138 7.44 14.15 2.46
C SER A 138 8.34 12.93 2.68
N THR A 139 7.97 12.04 3.60
CA THR A 139 8.77 10.84 3.87
C THR A 139 8.70 9.82 2.74
N GLY A 140 7.61 9.77 1.98
CA GLY A 140 7.50 8.97 0.75
C GLY A 140 8.47 9.43 -0.33
N ILE A 141 8.60 10.74 -0.55
CA ILE A 141 9.57 11.30 -1.50
C ILE A 141 11.01 10.95 -1.06
N ASP A 142 11.33 11.16 0.22
CA ASP A 142 12.66 10.85 0.75
C ASP A 142 13.01 9.36 0.59
N ALA A 143 12.05 8.47 0.85
CA ALA A 143 12.22 7.03 0.69
C ALA A 143 12.48 6.64 -0.78
N ILE A 144 11.69 7.16 -1.72
CA ILE A 144 11.89 6.87 -3.16
C ILE A 144 13.25 7.39 -3.63
N ARG A 145 13.64 8.61 -3.21
CA ARG A 145 14.96 9.18 -3.55
C ARG A 145 16.10 8.34 -2.99
N TYR A 146 15.99 7.86 -1.76
CA TYR A 146 16.96 6.95 -1.16
C TYR A 146 17.09 5.65 -1.98
N MET A 147 15.95 5.06 -2.38
CA MET A 147 15.96 3.84 -3.19
C MET A 147 16.58 4.06 -4.58
N GLN A 148 16.30 5.20 -5.21
CA GLN A 148 16.90 5.61 -6.48
C GLN A 148 18.41 5.84 -6.37
N GLU A 149 18.87 6.44 -5.28
CA GLU A 149 20.31 6.62 -5.00
C GLU A 149 21.00 5.26 -4.80
N ALA A 150 20.40 4.37 -4.00
CA ALA A 150 20.92 3.02 -3.81
C ALA A 150 20.98 2.23 -5.13
N ALA A 151 19.95 2.32 -5.97
CA ALA A 151 19.93 1.70 -7.29
C ALA A 151 20.97 2.31 -8.24
N THR A 152 21.22 3.63 -8.16
CA THR A 152 22.30 4.27 -8.92
C THR A 152 23.66 3.67 -8.56
N GLN A 153 23.92 3.47 -7.27
CA GLN A 153 25.19 2.95 -6.76
C GLN A 153 25.38 1.45 -7.00
N THR A 154 24.30 0.66 -6.94
CA THR A 154 24.38 -0.81 -6.97
C THR A 154 23.99 -1.44 -8.31
N LEU A 155 23.13 -0.77 -9.07
CA LEU A 155 22.59 -1.25 -10.34
C LEU A 155 22.99 -0.38 -11.53
N GLY A 156 23.66 0.76 -11.30
CA GLY A 156 24.02 1.71 -12.35
C GLY A 156 22.80 2.41 -12.95
N TRP A 157 21.70 2.51 -12.19
CA TRP A 157 20.50 3.23 -12.62
C TRP A 157 20.81 4.70 -12.89
N VAL A 158 20.16 5.27 -13.91
CA VAL A 158 20.22 6.70 -14.21
C VAL A 158 18.79 7.18 -14.38
N ALA A 159 18.47 8.30 -13.73
CA ALA A 159 17.15 8.91 -13.87
C ALA A 159 16.86 9.23 -15.36
N PRO A 160 15.69 8.85 -15.89
CA PRO A 160 15.32 9.25 -17.23
C PRO A 160 15.25 10.77 -17.33
N GLU A 161 15.62 11.34 -18.48
CA GLU A 161 15.40 12.77 -18.74
C GLU A 161 13.91 13.07 -18.55
N ALA A 162 13.60 14.12 -17.79
CA ALA A 162 12.23 14.48 -17.41
C ALA A 162 11.38 14.72 -18.65
N THR A 163 10.66 13.68 -19.07
CA THR A 163 9.56 13.78 -20.01
C THR A 163 8.30 14.07 -19.18
N PRO A 164 7.52 15.11 -19.49
CA PRO A 164 6.32 15.41 -18.73
C PRO A 164 5.39 14.20 -18.73
N TYR A 165 4.98 13.77 -17.53
CA TYR A 165 4.12 12.60 -17.32
C TYR A 165 2.86 12.71 -18.20
N SER A 166 2.67 11.75 -19.10
CA SER A 166 1.42 11.56 -19.82
C SER A 166 0.71 10.40 -19.16
N ALA A 167 -0.47 10.66 -18.57
CA ALA A 167 -1.29 9.63 -17.97
C ALA A 167 -1.54 8.51 -18.99
N SER A 168 -0.85 7.39 -18.85
CA SER A 168 -1.08 6.22 -19.69
C SER A 168 -2.34 5.51 -19.18
N PRO A 169 -3.29 5.15 -20.04
CA PRO A 169 -4.58 4.59 -19.63
C PRO A 169 -4.48 3.18 -19.01
N GLU A 170 -3.32 2.53 -19.04
CA GLU A 170 -3.11 1.14 -18.59
C GLU A 170 -2.87 0.94 -17.08
N ALA A 171 -2.70 2.01 -16.30
CA ALA A 171 -2.70 1.91 -14.82
C ALA A 171 -4.11 1.74 -14.21
N SER A 172 -5.11 1.42 -15.05
CA SER A 172 -6.51 1.20 -14.67
C SER A 172 -6.83 -0.26 -14.32
N ALA A 173 -5.83 -1.13 -14.16
CA ALA A 173 -6.09 -2.46 -13.61
C ALA A 173 -6.55 -2.30 -12.15
N PRO A 174 -7.76 -2.75 -11.77
CA PRO A 174 -8.20 -2.67 -10.40
C PRO A 174 -7.21 -3.47 -9.56
N ALA A 175 -6.69 -2.88 -8.48
CA ALA A 175 -6.00 -3.64 -7.44
C ALA A 175 -6.88 -4.84 -7.11
N GLU A 176 -6.38 -6.05 -7.42
CA GLU A 176 -7.09 -7.27 -7.10
C GLU A 176 -7.44 -7.20 -5.62
N SER A 177 -8.73 -7.36 -5.32
CA SER A 177 -9.23 -7.43 -3.95
C SER A 177 -8.33 -8.41 -3.21
N PHE A 178 -7.60 -7.95 -2.20
CA PHE A 178 -6.94 -8.84 -1.25
C PHE A 178 -8.00 -9.84 -0.78
N ALA A 179 -7.96 -11.05 -1.33
CA ALA A 179 -8.93 -12.07 -1.03
C ALA A 179 -8.70 -12.44 0.44
N GLN A 180 -9.63 -12.02 1.28
CA GLN A 180 -9.72 -12.51 2.65
C GLN A 180 -9.75 -14.05 2.58
N PRO A 181 -8.93 -14.79 3.34
CA PRO A 181 -9.05 -16.24 3.36
C PRO A 181 -10.47 -16.59 3.78
N GLN A 182 -11.22 -17.26 2.89
CA GLN A 182 -12.56 -17.74 3.21
C GLN A 182 -12.47 -18.68 4.41
N PRO A 183 -13.25 -18.46 5.49
CA PRO A 183 -13.36 -19.45 6.54
C PRO A 183 -14.27 -20.57 6.02
N GLY A 184 -13.66 -21.68 5.60
CA GLY A 184 -14.39 -22.92 5.37
C GLY A 184 -13.97 -23.69 4.12
N SER A 185 -12.87 -24.44 4.24
CA SER A 185 -12.61 -25.79 3.70
C SER A 185 -11.10 -25.99 3.60
N PRO A 186 -10.53 -27.16 3.97
CA PRO A 186 -11.05 -28.47 3.58
C PRO A 186 -11.18 -29.46 4.74
N THR A 187 -12.07 -30.43 4.59
CA THR A 187 -11.79 -31.76 5.14
C THR A 187 -12.13 -32.76 4.05
N SER A 188 -11.09 -33.24 3.40
CA SER A 188 -11.14 -34.42 2.54
C SER A 188 -11.72 -35.56 3.37
N THR A 189 -12.79 -36.15 2.87
CA THR A 189 -13.32 -37.43 3.33
C THR A 189 -12.30 -38.51 2.99
N ASP A 190 -11.52 -38.95 3.97
CA ASP A 190 -10.85 -40.25 3.89
C ASP A 190 -11.82 -41.32 4.38
N THR A 191 -12.11 -42.22 3.44
CA THR A 191 -12.99 -43.37 3.53
C THR A 191 -12.52 -44.32 4.62
N GLU A 192 -13.41 -44.64 5.57
CA GLU A 192 -13.25 -45.77 6.49
C GLU A 192 -13.09 -47.07 5.69
N ALA A 193 -11.96 -47.76 5.90
CA ALA A 193 -11.80 -49.17 5.62
C ALA A 193 -11.52 -49.86 6.96
N GLU A 194 -12.59 -50.33 7.59
CA GLU A 194 -12.55 -51.31 8.67
C GLU A 194 -12.37 -52.70 8.05
N GLU A 195 -11.27 -53.41 8.35
CA GLU A 195 -11.35 -54.77 8.91
C GLU A 195 -9.97 -55.39 9.19
N ARG A 196 -9.91 -56.06 10.35
CA ARG A 196 -8.99 -57.14 10.77
C ARG A 196 -7.73 -56.77 11.54
N SER A 197 -7.97 -56.60 12.84
CA SER A 197 -7.08 -57.04 13.92
C SER A 197 -6.94 -58.58 13.93
N ALA A 198 -5.70 -59.08 13.90
CA ALA A 198 -5.31 -60.33 14.58
C ALA A 198 -3.77 -60.46 14.68
N HIS A 199 -3.33 -60.65 15.92
CA HIS A 199 -2.18 -61.45 16.38
C HIS A 199 -0.77 -60.83 16.54
N SER A 200 -0.29 -61.02 17.79
CA SER A 200 1.08 -61.21 18.27
C SER A 200 1.91 -59.92 18.45
N GLY A 201 2.40 -59.53 19.63
CA GLY A 201 2.85 -60.31 20.79
C GLY A 201 4.37 -60.31 20.84
N ALA A 202 4.95 -59.57 21.80
CA ALA A 202 6.34 -59.52 22.33
C ALA A 202 6.84 -58.05 22.38
N ALA A 203 7.10 -57.36 23.50
CA ALA A 203 7.83 -57.65 24.75
C ALA A 203 9.37 -57.43 24.65
N PHE A 204 9.85 -56.47 25.47
CA PHE A 204 11.22 -56.18 25.97
C PHE A 204 12.28 -55.72 24.95
N GLY A 205 13.26 -54.86 25.27
CA GLY A 205 13.84 -54.21 26.46
C GLY A 205 15.03 -53.39 25.91
N LEU A 206 15.57 -52.33 26.51
CA LEU A 206 15.87 -51.90 27.88
C LEU A 206 15.89 -50.37 27.92
#